data_AF-A0A4Q9G8R2-F1
#
_entry.id   AF-A0A4Q9G8R2-F1
#
_cell.length_a   1.000
_cell.length_b   1.000
_cell.length_c   1.000
_cell.angle_alpha   90.00
_cell.angle_beta   90.00
_cell.angle_gamma   90.00
#
_symmetry.space_group_name_H-M   'P 1'
#
loop_
_entity.id
_entity.type
_entity.pdbx_description
1 polymer ?
#
loop_
_entity_poly.entity_id
_entity_poly.type
_entity_poly.pdbx_seq_one_letter_code
_entity_poly.pdbx_strand_id
1 'polypeptide(L)'
;MLTSLNAATAYSAARTAVTPGPSGPAVQAVSQAAEDFAAQMGKVDAVATGAMTGQVETHRLVQTIAEAELAMETVVAIRDKVVEAYQEILRMPV
;
A
#
# COMPACT_ATOMS: atom_id res chain seq x y z
N MET A 1 -24.03 36.48 -10.27
CA MET A 1 -22.58 36.62 -10.57
C MET A 1 -21.66 36.53 -9.35
N LEU A 2 -22.16 36.52 -8.10
CA LEU A 2 -21.32 36.43 -6.90
C LEU A 2 -20.92 34.99 -6.52
N THR A 3 -21.69 33.98 -6.95
CA THR A 3 -21.49 32.56 -6.58
C THR A 3 -20.31 31.91 -7.30
N SER A 4 -20.03 32.29 -8.55
CA SER A 4 -18.92 31.75 -9.34
C SER A 4 -17.55 32.16 -8.82
N LEU A 5 -17.45 33.34 -8.20
CA LEU A 5 -16.20 33.82 -7.60
C LEU A 5 -15.87 33.02 -6.32
N ASN A 6 -16.88 32.69 -5.51
CA ASN A 6 -16.73 31.81 -4.34
C ASN A 6 -16.43 30.36 -4.74
N ALA A 7 -17.01 29.86 -5.82
CA ALA A 7 -16.70 28.53 -6.34
C ALA A 7 -15.26 28.44 -6.85
N ALA A 8 -14.78 29.48 -7.56
CA ALA A 8 -13.40 29.53 -8.05
C ALA A 8 -12.37 29.58 -6.91
N THR A 9 -12.65 30.36 -5.85
CA THR A 9 -11.76 30.42 -4.67
C THR A 9 -11.77 29.11 -3.89
N ALA A 10 -12.93 28.51 -3.66
CA ALA A 10 -13.06 27.21 -3.01
C ALA A 10 -12.34 26.10 -3.80
N TYR A 11 -12.47 26.10 -5.13
CA TYR A 11 -11.78 25.16 -6.00
C TYR A 11 -10.26 25.35 -5.96
N SER A 12 -9.78 26.60 -5.94
CA SER A 12 -8.34 26.88 -5.85
C SER A 12 -7.74 26.48 -4.50
N ALA A 13 -8.49 26.65 -3.41
CA ALA A 13 -8.11 26.20 -2.07
C ALA A 13 -8.07 24.67 -1.98
N ALA A 14 -9.08 23.98 -2.51
CA ALA A 14 -9.14 22.52 -2.55
C ALA A 14 -7.99 21.92 -3.40
N ARG A 15 -7.63 22.56 -4.52
CA ARG A 15 -6.52 22.13 -5.36
C ARG A 15 -5.18 22.14 -4.62
N THR A 16 -4.96 23.14 -3.77
CA THR A 16 -3.74 23.28 -2.96
C THR A 16 -3.70 22.28 -1.80
N ALA A 17 -4.85 21.81 -1.33
CA ALA A 17 -4.94 20.75 -0.33
C ALA A 17 -4.69 19.35 -0.92
N VAL A 18 -4.92 19.17 -2.22
CA VAL A 18 -4.72 17.90 -2.96
C VAL A 18 -3.39 17.85 -3.71
N THR A 19 -2.67 18.97 -3.82
CA THR A 19 -1.31 18.93 -4.40
C THR A 19 -0.43 18.03 -3.56
N PRO A 20 0.21 17.00 -4.15
CA PRO A 20 1.11 16.13 -3.42
C PRO A 20 2.24 17.00 -2.86
N GLY A 21 2.23 17.18 -1.54
CA GLY A 21 3.30 17.85 -0.83
C GLY A 21 4.60 17.05 -0.95
N PRO A 22 5.76 17.68 -0.67
CA PRO A 22 7.02 16.96 -0.63
C PRO A 22 6.88 15.71 0.24
N SER A 23 7.38 14.58 -0.25
CA SER A 23 7.30 13.27 0.39
C SER A 23 7.62 13.40 1.88
N GLY A 24 6.57 13.40 2.71
CA GLY A 24 6.73 13.53 4.15
C GLY A 24 7.49 12.32 4.69
N PRO A 25 8.02 12.38 5.92
CA PRO A 25 8.72 11.26 6.56
C PRO A 25 7.96 9.92 6.49
N ALA A 26 6.62 9.98 6.51
CA ALA A 26 5.74 8.82 6.34
C ALA A 26 5.81 8.19 4.93
N VAL A 27 5.87 9.00 3.87
CA VAL A 27 5.99 8.51 2.49
C VAL A 27 7.35 7.83 2.29
N GLN A 28 8.39 8.41 2.88
CA GLN A 28 9.74 7.83 2.87
C GLN A 28 9.78 6.48 3.60
N ALA A 29 9.14 6.39 4.77
CA ALA A 29 9.06 5.14 5.54
C ALA A 29 8.28 4.04 4.79
N VAL A 30 7.20 4.40 4.10
CA VAL A 30 6.45 3.46 3.25
C VAL A 30 7.28 3.00 2.05
N SER A 31 8.02 3.91 1.41
CA SER A 31 8.95 3.54 0.32
C SER A 31 10.02 2.56 0.80
N GLN A 32 10.62 2.83 1.97
CA GLN A 32 11.64 1.95 2.55
C GLN A 32 11.06 0.57 2.89
N ALA A 33 9.87 0.53 3.50
CA ALA A 33 9.18 -0.72 3.80
C ALA A 33 8.84 -1.52 2.54
N ALA A 34 8.50 -0.85 1.43
CA ALA A 34 8.26 -1.49 0.15
C ALA A 34 9.55 -2.08 -0.46
N GLU A 35 10.68 -1.39 -0.35
CA GLU A 35 11.99 -1.89 -0.77
C GLU A 35 12.40 -3.12 0.04
N ASP A 36 12.24 -3.07 1.37
CA ASP A 36 12.55 -4.19 2.27
C ASP A 36 11.65 -5.41 1.97
N PHE A 37 10.36 -5.16 1.69
CA PHE A 37 9.43 -6.20 1.28
C PHE A 37 9.85 -6.85 -0.05
N ALA A 38 10.24 -6.06 -1.05
CA ALA A 38 10.72 -6.57 -2.33
C ALA A 38 11.99 -7.43 -2.16
N ALA A 39 12.92 -6.99 -1.32
CA ALA A 39 14.12 -7.76 -0.99
C ALA A 39 13.80 -9.07 -0.27
N GLN A 40 12.80 -9.08 0.61
CA GLN A 40 12.34 -10.29 1.30
C GLN A 40 11.65 -11.26 0.34
N MET A 41 10.84 -10.75 -0.59
CA MET A 41 10.18 -11.56 -1.63
C MET A 41 11.21 -12.31 -2.50
N GLY A 42 12.30 -11.64 -2.90
CA GLY A 42 13.38 -12.30 -3.66
C GLY A 42 14.05 -13.45 -2.90
N LYS A 43 14.17 -13.35 -1.57
CA LYS A 43 14.68 -14.47 -0.75
C LYS A 43 13.70 -15.63 -0.70
N VAL A 44 12.40 -15.34 -0.61
CA VAL A 44 11.34 -16.36 -0.65
C VAL A 44 11.37 -17.11 -1.98
N ASP A 45 11.51 -16.41 -3.11
CA ASP A 45 11.62 -17.04 -4.43
C ASP A 45 12.84 -17.98 -4.54
N ALA A 46 13.98 -17.57 -4.00
CA ALA A 46 15.18 -18.42 -3.96
C ALA A 46 14.96 -19.70 -3.15
N VAL A 47 14.31 -19.59 -1.99
CA VAL A 47 13.97 -20.74 -1.13
C VAL A 47 12.92 -21.63 -1.79
N ALA A 48 11.88 -21.06 -2.40
CA ALA A 48 10.85 -21.79 -3.12
C ALA A 48 11.44 -22.56 -4.31
N THR A 49 12.34 -21.93 -5.06
CA THR A 49 13.10 -22.59 -6.14
C THR A 49 13.92 -23.76 -5.58
N GLY A 50 14.63 -23.56 -4.47
CA GLY A 50 15.35 -24.62 -3.77
C GLY A 50 14.45 -25.78 -3.35
N ALA A 51 13.27 -25.48 -2.80
CA ALA A 51 12.27 -26.48 -2.40
C ALA A 51 11.70 -27.26 -3.60
N MET A 52 11.40 -26.57 -4.71
CA MET A 52 10.94 -27.23 -5.95
C MET A 52 12.01 -28.15 -6.55
N THR A 53 13.29 -27.84 -6.37
CA THR A 53 14.41 -28.70 -6.78
C THR A 53 14.71 -29.85 -5.80
N GLY A 54 13.91 -29.98 -4.72
CA GLY A 54 14.08 -31.03 -3.70
C GLY A 54 15.25 -30.81 -2.73
N GLN A 55 15.83 -29.60 -2.71
CA GLN A 55 16.98 -29.25 -1.86
C GLN A 55 16.57 -28.70 -0.48
N VAL A 56 15.27 -28.51 -0.23
CA VAL A 56 14.75 -27.91 1.01
C VAL A 56 13.63 -28.77 1.60
N GLU A 57 13.80 -29.14 2.86
CA GLU A 57 12.87 -29.97 3.65
C GLU A 57 11.47 -29.34 3.79
N THR A 58 10.41 -30.15 3.66
CA THR A 58 8.99 -29.73 3.69
C THR A 58 8.59 -28.96 4.95
N HIS A 59 9.28 -29.17 6.07
CA HIS A 59 9.04 -28.43 7.31
C HIS A 59 9.42 -26.94 7.20
N ARG A 60 10.40 -26.59 6.36
CA ARG A 60 10.80 -25.19 6.12
C ARG A 60 9.73 -24.44 5.33
N LEU A 61 9.07 -25.12 4.38
CA LEU A 61 7.98 -24.53 3.60
C LEU A 61 6.81 -24.10 4.49
N VAL A 62 6.37 -24.98 5.41
CA VAL A 62 5.26 -24.67 6.32
C VAL A 62 5.61 -23.52 7.27
N GLN A 63 6.85 -23.49 7.77
CA GLN A 63 7.33 -22.36 8.58
C GLN A 63 7.30 -21.05 7.79
N THR A 64 7.72 -21.05 6.52
CA THR A 64 7.70 -19.85 5.68
C THR A 64 6.27 -19.40 5.34
N ILE A 65 5.33 -20.32 5.16
CA ILE A 65 3.91 -19.97 4.98
C ILE A 65 3.34 -19.32 6.24
N ALA A 66 3.67 -19.86 7.42
CA ALA A 66 3.26 -19.27 8.70
C ALA A 66 3.85 -17.87 8.92
N GLU A 67 5.11 -17.63 8.53
CA GLU A 67 5.73 -16.30 8.57
C GLU A 67 5.08 -15.32 7.58
N ALA A 68 4.62 -15.79 6.41
CA ALA A 68 3.94 -14.98 5.41
C ALA A 68 2.49 -14.61 5.78
N GLU A 69 1.84 -15.38 6.65
CA GLU A 69 0.46 -15.13 7.09
C GLU A 69 0.33 -13.80 7.85
N LEU A 70 1.31 -13.46 8.68
CA LEU A 70 1.35 -12.19 9.41
C LEU A 70 1.41 -10.98 8.48
N ALA A 71 2.12 -11.10 7.36
CA ALA A 71 2.18 -10.03 6.36
C ALA A 71 0.86 -9.90 5.59
N MET A 72 0.17 -11.02 5.34
CA MET A 72 -1.09 -11.03 4.60
C MET A 72 -2.21 -10.27 5.32
N GLU A 73 -2.28 -10.36 6.65
CA GLU A 73 -3.27 -9.63 7.46
C GLU A 73 -3.15 -8.11 7.29
N THR A 74 -1.91 -7.60 7.26
CA THR A 74 -1.65 -6.17 7.07
C THR A 74 -2.01 -5.72 5.65
N VAL A 75 -1.75 -6.56 4.64
CA VAL A 75 -2.12 -6.27 3.24
C VAL A 75 -3.65 -6.18 3.10
N VAL A 76 -4.41 -7.03 3.78
CA VAL A 76 -5.88 -6.96 3.78
C VAL A 76 -6.36 -5.67 4.43
N ALA A 77 -5.77 -5.25 5.55
CA ALA A 77 -6.11 -3.98 6.20
C ALA A 77 -5.86 -2.76 5.28
N ILE A 78 -4.74 -2.78 4.53
CA ILE A 78 -4.45 -1.73 3.53
C ILE A 78 -5.48 -1.76 2.40
N ARG A 79 -5.80 -2.94 1.86
CA ARG A 79 -6.82 -3.11 0.80
C ARG A 79 -8.17 -2.55 1.25
N ASP A 80 -8.58 -2.85 2.48
CA ASP A 80 -9.86 -2.39 3.01
C ASP A 80 -9.88 -0.87 3.19
N LYS A 81 -8.76 -0.26 3.63
CA LYS A 81 -8.63 1.20 3.68
C LYS A 81 -8.65 1.87 2.31
N VAL A 82 -8.06 1.26 1.30
CA VAL A 82 -8.14 1.76 -0.09
C VAL A 82 -9.58 1.71 -0.59
N VAL A 83 -10.30 0.61 -0.32
CA VAL A 83 -11.71 0.46 -0.71
C VAL A 83 -12.61 1.47 0.01
N GLU A 84 -12.38 1.73 1.30
CA GLU A 84 -13.09 2.76 2.07
C GLU A 84 -12.88 4.16 1.47
N ALA A 85 -11.64 4.52 1.17
CA ALA A 85 -11.30 5.81 0.55
C ALA A 85 -11.94 5.99 -0.83
N TYR A 86 -11.97 4.94 -1.66
CA TYR A 86 -12.67 4.97 -2.95
C TYR A 86 -14.18 5.17 -2.80
N GLN A 87 -14.78 4.52 -1.80
CA GLN A 87 -16.21 4.70 -1.51
C GLN A 87 -16.52 6.09 -0.95
N GLU A 88 -15.61 6.70 -0.19
CA GLU A 88 -15.76 8.06 0.34
C GLU A 88 -15.73 9.12 -0.78
N ILE A 89 -14.81 8.99 -1.74
CA ILE A 89 -14.74 9.87 -2.93
C ILE A 89 -16.03 9.81 -3.74
N LEU A 90 -16.61 8.61 -3.92
CA LEU A 90 -17.86 8.43 -4.65
C LEU A 90 -19.11 8.92 -3.88
N ARG A 91 -19.02 9.06 -2.56
CA ARG A 91 -20.12 9.52 -1.70
C ARG A 91 -20.15 11.03 -1.51
N MET A 92 -19.10 11.77 -1.91
CA MET A 92 -19.20 13.22 -1.97
C MET A 92 -20.09 13.62 -3.17
N PRO A 93 -21.27 14.23 -2.94
CA PRO A 93 -22.03 14.81 -4.04
C PRO A 93 -21.25 15.98 -4.63
N VAL A 94 -21.21 16.05 -5.96
CA VAL A 94 -20.76 17.22 -6.73
C VAL A 94 -21.65 18.44 -6.50
#